data_AF-A0ABD6B779-F1
#
_entry.id   AF-A0ABD6B779-F1
#
_cell.length_a   1.000
_cell.length_b   1.000
_cell.length_c   1.000
_cell.angle_alpha   90.00
_cell.angle_beta   90.00
_cell.angle_gamma   90.00
#
_symmetry.space_group_name_H-M   'P 1'
#
loop_
_entity.id
_entity.type
_entity.pdbx_description
1 polymer ?
#
loop_
_entity_poly.entity_id
_entity_poly.type
_entity_poly.pdbx_seq_one_letter_code
_entity_poly.pdbx_strand_id
1 'polypeptide(L)'
;MADWTESYRPDTLSAVRGNDKARDAFEEWGRTWDDHREAVILYGSPGVGKTSAAHALASDMGWETVELNASDQRTADKIERFAGRAARNETLGGDSTDEGGRQLIIVDEADNIHGNYDRGGAGAITKLVKEANQPIVLIANEFYEMSRGLRNACQDIEFRDVSARSIVPVLRDICRKEGIEFDSDALQRIADANSGDLRGAVKDLQATAEGKDHLTVEDVVTGDRDTTAGIFTVLDAILKEEESAQDALHVAYDADETPDDLTAWVEDKVMKVYDPEETVRAYEFIANADRWLGRVQATQDYSYWRYVTDNVAAGVAASRDGTYGGWTQYGGRPQMWPSSDATIDEICRKIAVSGGLSIETARREVLPFLSAMIHHCKPRELTVAVTAYFEFDEEDLAAVSGSGESTNKVQGIVEDAEELREDELEEHAGGAFAGELPDREGEPAEAEPGDAESDPEDDAAEPEPEEEEEADDSQAGLSDFV
;
A
#
# COMPACT_ATOMS: atom_id res chain seq x y z
N MET A 1 6.35 -3.70 -37.71
CA MET A 1 6.89 -2.33 -37.59
C MET A 1 7.77 -2.30 -36.35
N ALA A 2 8.92 -1.63 -36.37
CA ALA A 2 9.73 -1.48 -35.15
C ALA A 2 8.99 -0.52 -34.19
N ASP A 3 9.04 -0.80 -32.89
CA ASP A 3 8.47 0.11 -31.88
C ASP A 3 9.31 1.39 -31.84
N TRP A 4 8.67 2.54 -32.11
CA TRP A 4 9.35 3.84 -32.10
C TRP A 4 9.80 4.26 -30.70
N THR A 5 9.12 3.78 -29.66
CA THR A 5 9.49 4.10 -28.27
C THR A 5 10.84 3.49 -27.88
N GLU A 6 11.17 2.32 -28.44
CA GLU A 6 12.47 1.67 -28.26
C GLU A 6 13.52 2.17 -29.27
N SER A 7 13.12 2.34 -30.53
CA SER A 7 14.05 2.76 -31.60
C SER A 7 14.59 4.18 -31.39
N TYR A 8 13.81 5.03 -30.73
CA TYR A 8 14.17 6.40 -30.39
C TYR A 8 14.38 6.62 -28.89
N ARG A 9 14.59 5.54 -28.12
CA ARG A 9 14.99 5.64 -26.72
C ARG A 9 16.28 6.48 -26.63
N PRO A 10 16.35 7.48 -25.72
CA PRO A 10 17.55 8.30 -25.57
C PRO A 10 18.78 7.46 -25.16
N ASP A 11 19.88 7.61 -25.89
CA ASP A 11 21.16 6.93 -25.59
C ASP A 11 21.99 7.61 -24.50
N THR A 12 21.75 8.91 -24.27
CA THR A 12 22.48 9.76 -23.31
C THR A 12 21.52 10.54 -22.43
N LEU A 13 21.90 10.82 -21.19
CA LEU A 13 21.02 11.49 -20.22
C LEU A 13 20.70 12.92 -20.67
N SER A 14 21.61 13.54 -21.43
CA SER A 14 21.41 14.84 -22.09
C SER A 14 20.34 14.83 -23.19
N ALA A 15 20.05 13.67 -23.78
CA ALA A 15 19.03 13.51 -24.81
C ALA A 15 17.61 13.29 -24.24
N VAL A 16 17.49 12.94 -22.96
CA VAL A 16 16.20 12.82 -22.27
C VAL A 16 15.53 14.19 -22.20
N ARG A 17 14.32 14.35 -22.76
CA ARG A 17 13.61 15.63 -22.80
C ARG A 17 12.64 15.78 -21.63
N GLY A 18 12.58 16.98 -21.07
CA GLY A 18 11.84 17.27 -19.86
C GLY A 18 12.64 16.92 -18.59
N ASN A 19 12.11 17.30 -17.44
CA ASN A 19 12.69 16.98 -16.12
C ASN A 19 14.17 17.38 -15.97
N ASP A 20 14.60 18.54 -16.49
CA ASP A 20 16.01 18.97 -16.47
C ASP A 20 16.62 18.93 -15.07
N LYS A 21 15.89 19.41 -14.05
CA LYS A 21 16.37 19.36 -12.66
C LYS A 21 16.58 17.94 -12.13
N ALA A 22 15.67 17.01 -12.48
CA ALA A 22 15.77 15.62 -12.06
C ALA A 22 16.93 14.91 -12.77
N ARG A 23 17.13 15.22 -14.06
CA ARG A 23 18.27 14.75 -14.84
C ARG A 23 19.60 15.25 -14.26
N ASP A 24 19.69 16.54 -13.95
CA ASP A 24 20.91 17.13 -13.37
C ASP A 24 21.24 16.48 -12.01
N ALA A 25 20.23 16.28 -11.15
CA ALA A 25 20.39 15.59 -9.87
C ALA A 25 20.81 14.13 -10.04
N PHE A 26 20.24 13.43 -11.03
CA PHE A 26 20.57 12.03 -11.31
C PHE A 26 21.97 11.87 -11.91
N GLU A 27 22.40 12.81 -12.74
CA GLU A 27 23.77 12.90 -13.24
C GLU A 27 24.77 13.14 -12.11
N GLU A 28 24.46 14.06 -11.19
CA GLU A 28 25.27 14.34 -10.00
C GLU A 28 25.38 13.12 -9.08
N TRP A 29 24.26 12.43 -8.82
CA TRP A 29 24.23 11.16 -8.09
C TRP A 29 25.16 10.13 -8.75
N GLY A 30 25.06 9.91 -10.06
CA GLY A 30 25.90 8.95 -10.78
C GLY A 30 27.39 9.28 -10.69
N ARG A 31 27.75 10.57 -10.82
CA ARG A 31 29.15 11.02 -10.74
C ARG A 31 29.75 10.91 -9.35
N THR A 32 28.96 11.16 -8.30
CA THR A 32 29.42 11.17 -6.91
C THR A 32 29.17 9.85 -6.18
N TRP A 33 28.71 8.83 -6.90
CA TRP A 33 28.30 7.55 -6.34
C TRP A 33 29.39 6.89 -5.47
N ASP A 34 30.67 7.05 -5.80
CA ASP A 34 31.78 6.51 -5.01
C ASP A 34 31.87 7.05 -3.58
N ASP A 35 31.43 8.29 -3.38
CA ASP A 35 31.54 9.01 -2.12
C ASP A 35 30.45 8.58 -1.13
N HIS A 36 29.23 8.38 -1.63
CA HIS A 36 28.06 8.09 -0.78
C HIS A 36 27.60 6.62 -0.84
N ARG A 37 27.75 5.94 -2.00
CA ARG A 37 27.33 4.54 -2.24
C ARG A 37 25.86 4.25 -1.89
N GLU A 38 25.03 5.26 -2.00
CA GLU A 38 23.59 5.17 -1.74
C GLU A 38 22.84 4.85 -3.03
N ALA A 39 21.81 4.00 -2.94
CA ALA A 39 20.89 3.78 -4.03
C ALA A 39 20.00 5.02 -4.26
N VAL A 40 19.39 5.10 -5.44
CA VAL A 40 18.44 6.17 -5.78
C VAL A 40 17.10 5.60 -6.23
N ILE A 41 16.03 6.30 -5.88
CA ILE A 41 14.67 6.04 -6.32
C ILE A 41 14.29 7.11 -7.34
N LEU A 42 13.94 6.70 -8.56
CA LEU A 42 13.30 7.53 -9.56
C LEU A 42 11.80 7.28 -9.49
N TYR A 43 11.00 8.31 -9.19
CA TYR A 43 9.55 8.15 -9.04
C TYR A 43 8.76 9.21 -9.79
N GLY A 44 7.50 8.90 -10.12
CA GLY A 44 6.59 9.80 -10.82
C GLY A 44 5.68 9.06 -11.81
N SER A 45 4.89 9.80 -12.58
CA SER A 45 3.91 9.22 -13.51
C SER A 45 4.54 8.26 -14.54
N PRO A 46 3.79 7.30 -15.09
CA PRO A 46 4.29 6.42 -16.15
C PRO A 46 4.65 7.23 -17.41
N GLY A 47 5.65 6.76 -18.16
CA GLY A 47 5.98 7.35 -19.47
C GLY A 47 6.73 8.70 -19.46
N VAL A 48 7.10 9.22 -18.29
CA VAL A 48 7.89 10.47 -18.14
C VAL A 48 9.41 10.30 -18.39
N GLY A 49 9.88 9.07 -18.63
CA GLY A 49 11.27 8.78 -18.99
C GLY A 49 12.18 8.24 -17.87
N LYS A 50 11.63 7.73 -16.76
CA LYS A 50 12.41 7.16 -15.63
C LYS A 50 13.35 6.02 -16.08
N THR A 51 12.81 4.98 -16.70
CA THR A 51 13.57 3.81 -17.20
C THR A 51 14.58 4.24 -18.27
N SER A 52 14.17 5.11 -19.19
CA SER A 52 15.07 5.65 -20.22
C SER A 52 16.22 6.44 -19.62
N ALA A 53 15.98 7.26 -18.59
CA ALA A 53 17.04 8.00 -17.91
C ALA A 53 18.05 7.07 -17.23
N ALA A 54 17.60 5.98 -16.58
CA ALA A 54 18.49 5.01 -15.96
C ALA A 54 19.44 4.33 -16.96
N HIS A 55 18.91 3.87 -18.10
CA HIS A 55 19.72 3.31 -19.19
C HIS A 55 20.68 4.35 -19.80
N ALA A 56 20.20 5.57 -19.98
CA ALA A 56 20.98 6.67 -20.53
C ALA A 56 22.13 7.11 -19.61
N LEU A 57 21.91 7.14 -18.29
CA LEU A 57 22.97 7.40 -17.30
C LEU A 57 24.03 6.29 -17.34
N ALA A 58 23.63 5.02 -17.40
CA ALA A 58 24.57 3.92 -17.47
C ALA A 58 25.45 4.00 -18.73
N SER A 59 24.84 4.32 -19.88
CA SER A 59 25.55 4.57 -21.14
C SER A 59 26.57 5.71 -21.00
N ASP A 60 26.16 6.85 -20.42
CA ASP A 60 27.04 8.00 -20.20
C ASP A 60 28.21 7.68 -19.25
N MET A 61 27.99 6.81 -18.25
CA MET A 61 29.01 6.40 -17.28
C MET A 61 29.81 5.16 -17.71
N GLY A 62 29.48 4.54 -18.85
CA GLY A 62 30.08 3.29 -19.30
C GLY A 62 29.79 2.09 -18.40
N TRP A 63 28.68 2.10 -17.66
CA TRP A 63 28.27 1.03 -16.76
C TRP A 63 27.45 -0.04 -17.49
N GLU A 64 27.71 -1.32 -17.20
CA GLU A 64 26.87 -2.41 -17.71
C GLU A 64 25.50 -2.38 -17.00
N THR A 65 24.39 -2.47 -17.74
CA THR A 65 23.06 -2.46 -17.11
C THR A 65 22.53 -3.88 -16.86
N VAL A 66 21.89 -4.06 -15.71
CA VAL A 66 21.06 -5.25 -15.42
C VAL A 66 19.71 -4.76 -14.96
N GLU A 67 18.68 -5.07 -15.75
CA GLU A 67 17.29 -4.73 -15.43
C GLU A 67 16.58 -5.91 -14.77
N LEU A 68 15.90 -5.65 -13.67
CA LEU A 68 15.09 -6.59 -12.90
C LEU A 68 13.70 -5.99 -12.73
N ASN A 69 12.69 -6.57 -13.36
CA ASN A 69 11.31 -6.16 -13.12
C ASN A 69 10.80 -6.81 -11.81
N ALA A 70 10.28 -6.03 -10.87
CA ALA A 70 9.87 -6.51 -9.56
C ALA A 70 8.53 -7.27 -9.54
N SER A 71 7.64 -7.09 -10.53
CA SER A 71 6.29 -7.68 -10.52
C SER A 71 6.22 -9.15 -10.97
N ASP A 72 7.24 -9.67 -11.66
CA ASP A 72 7.24 -11.04 -12.21
C ASP A 72 7.35 -12.13 -11.10
N GLN A 73 6.50 -13.16 -11.16
CA GLN A 73 6.10 -14.11 -10.08
C GLN A 73 7.18 -15.08 -9.51
N ARG A 74 8.48 -14.85 -9.69
CA ARG A 74 9.56 -15.74 -9.20
C ARG A 74 10.44 -15.04 -8.17
N THR A 75 9.89 -14.93 -6.97
CA THR A 75 10.30 -13.97 -5.94
C THR A 75 11.64 -14.31 -5.26
N ALA A 76 11.90 -15.58 -4.90
CA ALA A 76 13.14 -15.97 -4.22
C ALA A 76 14.38 -15.96 -5.14
N ASP A 77 14.26 -16.52 -6.34
CA ASP A 77 15.35 -16.57 -7.34
C ASP A 77 15.80 -15.16 -7.76
N LYS A 78 14.88 -14.20 -7.78
CA LYS A 78 15.17 -12.80 -8.11
C LYS A 78 15.92 -12.09 -7.00
N ILE A 79 15.53 -12.29 -5.74
CA ILE A 79 16.30 -11.75 -4.61
C ILE A 79 17.69 -12.33 -4.60
N GLU A 80 17.84 -13.64 -4.83
CA GLU A 80 19.15 -14.27 -4.87
C GLU A 80 20.02 -13.74 -6.02
N ARG A 81 19.42 -13.52 -7.20
CA ARG A 81 20.11 -12.85 -8.32
C ARG A 81 20.45 -11.40 -7.99
N PHE A 82 19.54 -10.65 -7.39
CA PHE A 82 19.74 -9.25 -6.99
C PHE A 82 20.86 -9.15 -5.95
N ALA A 83 20.81 -9.96 -4.89
CA ALA A 83 21.82 -10.07 -3.86
C ALA A 83 23.18 -10.48 -4.44
N GLY A 84 23.20 -11.50 -5.29
CA GLY A 84 24.42 -12.00 -5.93
C GLY A 84 25.02 -11.04 -6.96
N ARG A 85 24.30 -10.01 -7.40
CA ARG A 85 24.77 -8.93 -8.29
C ARG A 85 25.19 -7.71 -7.47
N ALA A 86 24.37 -7.30 -6.51
CA ALA A 86 24.64 -6.18 -5.59
C ALA A 86 25.87 -6.43 -4.71
N ALA A 87 26.15 -7.68 -4.36
CA ALA A 87 27.33 -8.07 -3.57
C ALA A 87 28.62 -8.21 -4.38
N ARG A 88 28.58 -8.13 -5.73
CA ARG A 88 29.80 -8.26 -6.55
C ARG A 88 30.67 -7.03 -6.37
N ASN A 89 31.90 -7.23 -5.92
CA ASN A 89 32.99 -6.26 -6.06
C ASN A 89 33.73 -6.60 -7.35
N GLU A 90 33.88 -5.68 -8.30
CA GLU A 90 34.68 -5.98 -9.48
C GLU A 90 36.17 -5.67 -9.24
N THR A 91 36.95 -6.73 -9.24
CA THR A 91 38.23 -6.79 -9.93
C THR A 91 38.32 -8.22 -10.44
N LEU A 92 38.29 -8.44 -11.76
CA LEU A 92 38.96 -9.54 -12.49
C LEU A 92 38.53 -9.55 -13.97
N GLY A 93 39.30 -8.86 -14.82
CA GLY A 93 39.18 -8.94 -16.27
C GLY A 93 40.01 -7.86 -16.96
N GLY A 94 41.32 -8.05 -17.05
CA GLY A 94 42.24 -7.05 -17.60
C GLY A 94 42.05 -6.79 -19.09
N ASP A 95 41.97 -5.52 -19.46
CA ASP A 95 42.96 -4.87 -20.32
C ASP A 95 42.85 -3.33 -20.18
N SER A 96 43.85 -2.73 -19.56
CA SER A 96 44.37 -1.39 -19.90
C SER A 96 43.40 -0.22 -20.16
N THR A 97 42.42 0.04 -19.29
CA THR A 97 41.85 1.38 -19.01
C THR A 97 41.45 1.46 -17.54
N ASP A 98 41.78 2.55 -16.85
CA ASP A 98 41.68 2.76 -15.39
C ASP A 98 40.24 2.77 -14.79
N GLU A 99 39.25 2.18 -15.45
CA GLU A 99 37.85 2.11 -14.99
C GLU A 99 37.40 0.65 -14.97
N GLY A 100 37.44 0.01 -13.81
CA GLY A 100 36.79 -1.29 -13.58
C GLY A 100 35.28 -1.14 -13.74
N GLY A 101 34.66 -2.01 -14.53
CA GLY A 101 33.30 -1.81 -15.06
C GLY A 101 32.24 -1.97 -13.98
N ARG A 102 31.68 -0.85 -13.50
CA ARG A 102 30.49 -0.90 -12.63
C ARG A 102 29.30 -1.46 -13.38
N GLN A 103 28.44 -2.14 -12.64
CA GLN A 103 27.17 -2.65 -13.14
C GLN A 103 26.03 -1.86 -12.49
N LEU A 104 25.27 -1.10 -13.29
CA LEU A 104 24.05 -0.44 -12.82
C LEU A 104 22.92 -1.46 -12.72
N ILE A 105 22.42 -1.65 -11.50
CA ILE A 105 21.27 -2.53 -11.26
C ILE A 105 20.01 -1.67 -11.27
N ILE A 106 19.13 -1.91 -12.25
CA ILE A 106 17.86 -1.21 -12.39
C ILE A 106 16.76 -2.15 -11.89
N VAL A 107 16.00 -1.73 -10.90
CA VAL A 107 14.83 -2.45 -10.39
C VAL A 107 13.59 -1.67 -10.80
N ASP A 108 12.86 -2.17 -11.79
CA ASP A 108 11.63 -1.52 -12.27
C ASP A 108 10.40 -2.00 -11.47
N GLU A 109 9.39 -1.15 -11.38
CA GLU A 109 8.15 -1.37 -10.59
C GLU A 109 8.41 -1.71 -9.10
N ALA A 110 9.34 -1.00 -8.46
CA ALA A 110 9.78 -1.24 -7.09
C ALA A 110 8.69 -0.99 -6.02
N ASP A 111 7.63 -0.29 -6.37
CA ASP A 111 6.39 -0.12 -5.60
C ASP A 111 5.57 -1.43 -5.49
N ASN A 112 5.62 -2.29 -6.50
CA ASN A 112 4.93 -3.60 -6.49
C ASN A 112 5.60 -4.65 -5.57
N ILE A 113 6.75 -4.33 -4.98
CA ILE A 113 7.46 -5.20 -4.03
C ILE A 113 6.62 -5.44 -2.76
N HIS A 114 5.70 -4.53 -2.39
CA HIS A 114 4.96 -4.65 -1.13
C HIS A 114 3.70 -5.51 -1.23
N GLY A 115 3.07 -5.58 -2.41
CA GLY A 115 1.82 -6.33 -2.62
C GLY A 115 1.98 -7.84 -2.78
N ASN A 116 3.13 -8.31 -3.26
CA ASN A 116 3.36 -9.72 -3.60
C ASN A 116 4.34 -10.47 -2.67
N TYR A 117 4.83 -9.80 -1.61
CA TYR A 117 5.78 -10.40 -0.68
C TYR A 117 5.14 -10.78 0.64
N ASP A 118 5.33 -12.05 1.02
CA ASP A 118 5.28 -12.45 2.42
C ASP A 118 6.18 -11.53 3.25
N ARG A 119 5.73 -11.25 4.49
CA ARG A 119 6.27 -10.36 5.54
C ARG A 119 7.81 -10.16 5.69
N GLY A 120 8.66 -10.91 4.99
CA GLY A 120 10.13 -10.79 4.98
C GLY A 120 10.79 -10.15 3.75
N GLY A 121 10.07 -9.94 2.64
CA GLY A 121 10.62 -9.49 1.36
C GLY A 121 11.20 -8.08 1.32
N ALA A 122 10.36 -7.10 1.69
CA ALA A 122 10.75 -5.70 1.72
C ALA A 122 11.94 -5.44 2.66
N GLY A 123 12.02 -6.16 3.77
CA GLY A 123 13.15 -6.10 4.71
C GLY A 123 14.45 -6.64 4.11
N ALA A 124 14.38 -7.75 3.37
CA ALA A 124 15.54 -8.32 2.67
C ALA A 124 16.07 -7.36 1.60
N ILE A 125 15.19 -6.77 0.78
CA ILE A 125 15.59 -5.81 -0.27
C ILE A 125 16.18 -4.55 0.35
N THR A 126 15.56 -4.02 1.41
CA THR A 126 16.10 -2.86 2.13
C THR A 126 17.52 -3.13 2.66
N LYS A 127 17.77 -4.33 3.17
CA LYS A 127 19.12 -4.72 3.63
C LYS A 127 20.11 -4.80 2.46
N LEU A 128 19.70 -5.43 1.35
CA LEU A 128 20.55 -5.55 0.16
C LEU A 128 20.91 -4.20 -0.45
N VAL A 129 19.96 -3.26 -0.48
CA VAL A 129 20.20 -1.90 -0.95
C VAL A 129 21.22 -1.17 -0.07
N LYS A 130 21.16 -1.34 1.26
CA LYS A 130 22.11 -0.73 2.20
C LYS A 130 23.51 -1.33 2.16
N GLU A 131 23.62 -2.61 1.81
CA GLU A 131 24.87 -3.36 1.81
C GLU A 131 25.48 -3.50 0.40
N ALA A 132 24.86 -2.90 -0.62
CA ALA A 132 25.27 -3.03 -2.01
C ALA A 132 26.63 -2.35 -2.29
N ASN A 133 27.45 -3.00 -3.12
CA ASN A 133 28.72 -2.45 -3.61
C ASN A 133 28.63 -2.06 -5.10
N GLN A 134 27.42 -1.97 -5.64
CA GLN A 134 27.13 -1.58 -7.02
C GLN A 134 26.04 -0.50 -7.03
N PRO A 135 26.03 0.41 -8.01
CA PRO A 135 24.98 1.42 -8.11
C PRO A 135 23.62 0.78 -8.39
N ILE A 136 22.62 1.16 -7.59
CA ILE A 136 21.24 0.65 -7.68
C ILE A 136 20.30 1.81 -7.95
N VAL A 137 19.46 1.63 -8.96
CA VAL A 137 18.35 2.53 -9.31
C VAL A 137 17.05 1.77 -9.15
N LEU A 138 16.20 2.24 -8.25
CA LEU A 138 14.85 1.75 -8.06
C LEU A 138 13.90 2.68 -8.84
N ILE A 139 13.00 2.12 -9.64
CA ILE A 139 11.99 2.90 -10.38
C ILE A 139 10.63 2.55 -9.80
N ALA A 140 9.86 3.57 -9.46
CA ALA A 140 8.50 3.43 -8.94
C ALA A 140 7.55 4.38 -9.66
N ASN A 141 6.27 4.03 -9.75
CA ASN A 141 5.23 4.99 -10.13
C ASN A 141 4.68 5.64 -8.86
N GLU A 142 4.38 4.82 -7.84
CA GLU A 142 3.81 5.25 -6.56
C GLU A 142 4.85 5.22 -5.43
N PHE A 143 5.54 6.36 -5.23
CA PHE A 143 6.59 6.48 -4.22
C PHE A 143 6.13 6.12 -2.80
N TYR A 144 4.89 6.47 -2.45
CA TYR A 144 4.36 6.29 -1.10
C TYR A 144 3.90 4.85 -0.81
N GLU A 145 3.65 4.04 -1.83
CA GLU A 145 3.31 2.62 -1.69
C GLU A 145 4.51 1.77 -1.29
N MET A 146 5.73 2.23 -1.59
CA MET A 146 6.95 1.58 -1.12
C MET A 146 7.02 1.52 0.43
N SER A 147 7.82 0.61 0.98
CA SER A 147 8.08 0.61 2.43
C SER A 147 8.88 1.85 2.83
N ARG A 148 8.53 2.43 3.98
CA ARG A 148 9.29 3.51 4.63
C ARG A 148 10.77 3.17 4.78
N GLY A 149 11.10 1.91 5.11
CA GLY A 149 12.48 1.44 5.27
C GLY A 149 13.32 1.57 3.98
N LEU A 150 12.72 1.27 2.82
CA LEU A 150 13.36 1.37 1.52
C LEU A 150 13.51 2.83 1.08
N ARG A 151 12.46 3.65 1.25
CA ARG A 151 12.52 5.09 1.00
C ARG A 151 13.63 5.78 1.80
N ASN A 152 13.72 5.49 3.09
CA ASN A 152 14.72 6.09 3.97
C ASN A 152 16.16 5.59 3.70
N ALA A 153 16.32 4.52 2.91
CA ALA A 153 17.62 3.95 2.58
C ALA A 153 18.18 4.46 1.24
N CYS A 154 17.42 5.26 0.50
CA CYS A 154 17.77 5.72 -0.83
C CYS A 154 17.63 7.25 -0.93
N GLN A 155 18.38 7.85 -1.85
CA GLN A 155 18.06 9.20 -2.32
C GLN A 155 16.84 9.13 -3.24
N ASP A 156 15.99 10.16 -3.24
CA ASP A 156 14.79 10.21 -4.07
C ASP A 156 14.84 11.35 -5.09
N ILE A 157 14.44 11.05 -6.32
CA ILE A 157 14.40 12.00 -7.44
C ILE A 157 13.03 11.92 -8.11
N GLU A 158 12.28 13.01 -8.02
CA GLU A 158 10.96 13.17 -8.64
C GLU A 158 11.10 13.47 -10.15
N PHE A 159 10.49 12.62 -10.97
CA PHE A 159 10.23 12.87 -12.39
C PHE A 159 8.79 13.34 -12.55
N ARG A 160 8.62 14.58 -12.99
CA ARG A 160 7.31 15.20 -13.19
C ARG A 160 6.77 14.92 -14.58
N ASP A 161 5.48 15.17 -14.74
CA ASP A 161 4.78 15.12 -16.01
C ASP A 161 5.46 15.99 -17.08
N VAL A 162 5.63 15.40 -18.27
CA VAL A 162 6.30 16.07 -19.38
C VAL A 162 5.31 16.98 -20.09
N SER A 163 5.51 18.29 -19.99
CA SER A 163 4.66 19.27 -20.68
C SER A 163 4.70 19.11 -22.21
N ALA A 164 3.60 19.48 -22.89
CA ALA A 164 3.53 19.50 -24.36
C ALA A 164 4.70 20.27 -25.02
N ARG A 165 5.19 21.34 -24.38
CA ARG A 165 6.37 22.12 -24.83
C ARG A 165 7.64 21.29 -24.97
N SER A 166 7.79 20.24 -24.15
CA SER A 166 8.91 19.31 -24.17
C SER A 166 8.66 18.09 -25.07
N ILE A 167 7.40 17.69 -25.23
CA ILE A 167 6.98 16.58 -26.11
C ILE A 167 7.11 16.95 -27.59
N VAL A 168 6.60 18.11 -28.01
CA VAL A 168 6.57 18.53 -29.43
C VAL A 168 7.96 18.45 -30.11
N PRO A 169 9.07 18.91 -29.48
CA PRO A 169 10.41 18.74 -30.05
C PRO A 169 10.79 17.28 -30.30
N VAL A 170 10.41 16.35 -29.41
CA VAL A 170 10.70 14.91 -29.57
C VAL A 170 9.96 14.36 -30.77
N LEU A 171 8.64 14.61 -30.87
CA LEU A 171 7.82 14.16 -31.98
C LEU A 171 8.34 14.69 -33.32
N ARG A 172 8.73 15.97 -33.33
CA ARG A 172 9.33 16.63 -34.51
C ARG A 172 10.61 15.94 -34.95
N ASP A 173 11.49 15.59 -34.02
CA ASP A 173 12.76 14.94 -34.33
C ASP A 173 12.54 13.50 -34.82
N ILE A 174 11.53 12.79 -34.31
CA ILE A 174 11.12 11.47 -34.81
C ILE A 174 10.60 11.56 -36.24
N CYS A 175 9.64 12.45 -36.54
CA CYS A 175 9.13 12.63 -37.90
C CYS A 175 10.24 12.92 -38.91
N ARG A 176 11.22 13.76 -38.53
CA ARG A 176 12.38 14.07 -39.38
C ARG A 176 13.26 12.85 -39.66
N LYS A 177 13.44 11.97 -38.68
CA LYS A 177 14.23 10.73 -38.85
C LYS A 177 13.51 9.70 -39.71
N GLU A 178 12.18 9.65 -39.60
CA GLU A 178 11.31 8.78 -40.42
C GLU A 178 11.00 9.36 -41.81
N GLY A 179 11.38 10.61 -42.07
CA GLY A 179 11.15 11.27 -43.36
C GLY A 179 9.69 11.68 -43.62
N ILE A 180 8.91 11.85 -42.55
CA ILE A 180 7.50 12.24 -42.61
C ILE A 180 7.38 13.76 -42.51
N GLU A 181 6.66 14.36 -43.46
CA GLU A 181 6.28 15.77 -43.37
C GLU A 181 5.13 15.96 -42.37
N PHE A 182 5.04 17.13 -41.72
CA PHE A 182 4.04 17.34 -40.67
C PHE A 182 3.60 18.80 -40.56
N ASP A 183 2.34 18.99 -40.18
CA ASP A 183 1.82 20.25 -39.69
C ASP A 183 2.21 20.45 -38.23
N SER A 184 2.61 21.67 -37.86
CA SER A 184 2.97 21.99 -36.47
C SER A 184 1.79 21.80 -35.51
N ASP A 185 0.58 22.11 -35.98
CA ASP A 185 -0.66 21.96 -35.21
C ASP A 185 -1.00 20.49 -34.97
N ALA A 186 -0.62 19.57 -35.87
CA ALA A 186 -0.85 18.15 -35.69
C ALA A 186 0.02 17.58 -34.55
N LEU A 187 1.31 17.93 -34.53
CA LEU A 187 2.20 17.55 -33.44
C LEU A 187 1.79 18.19 -32.10
N GLN A 188 1.33 19.44 -32.15
CA GLN A 188 0.82 20.14 -30.96
C GLN A 188 -0.40 19.40 -30.40
N ARG A 189 -1.35 19.00 -31.25
CA ARG A 189 -2.54 18.24 -30.83
C ARG A 189 -2.20 16.89 -30.21
N ILE A 190 -1.26 16.14 -30.78
CA ILE A 190 -0.79 14.87 -30.20
C ILE A 190 -0.14 15.12 -28.82
N ALA A 191 0.67 16.16 -28.70
CA ALA A 191 1.35 16.51 -27.47
C ALA A 191 0.40 17.00 -26.37
N ASP A 192 -0.63 17.76 -26.72
CA ASP A 192 -1.64 18.23 -25.76
C ASP A 192 -2.52 17.08 -25.27
N ALA A 193 -2.91 16.16 -26.18
CA ALA A 193 -3.69 14.97 -25.82
C ALA A 193 -2.92 13.95 -24.97
N ASN A 194 -1.59 13.98 -25.00
CA ASN A 194 -0.72 13.12 -24.19
C ASN A 194 0.11 13.95 -23.18
N SER A 195 -0.37 15.13 -22.79
CA SER A 195 0.35 15.98 -21.86
C SER A 195 0.57 15.25 -20.54
N GLY A 196 1.83 14.91 -20.24
CA GLY A 196 2.23 14.09 -19.09
C GLY A 196 2.87 12.76 -19.45
N ASP A 197 2.54 12.16 -20.60
CA ASP A 197 3.11 10.87 -21.06
C ASP A 197 3.81 11.01 -22.42
N LEU A 198 5.15 11.06 -22.38
CA LEU A 198 5.96 11.12 -23.61
C LEU A 198 5.91 9.80 -24.39
N ARG A 199 5.86 8.65 -23.71
CA ARG A 199 5.80 7.33 -24.36
C ARG A 199 4.46 7.17 -25.09
N GLY A 200 3.36 7.60 -24.46
CA GLY A 200 2.04 7.68 -25.07
C GLY A 200 2.02 8.55 -26.33
N ALA A 201 2.60 9.76 -26.24
CA ALA A 201 2.70 10.67 -27.38
C ALA A 201 3.46 10.07 -28.58
N VAL A 202 4.55 9.33 -28.33
CA VAL A 202 5.32 8.65 -29.39
C VAL A 202 4.52 7.51 -30.02
N LYS A 203 3.78 6.74 -29.22
CA LYS A 203 2.89 5.68 -29.75
C LYS A 203 1.78 6.25 -30.61
N ASP A 204 1.18 7.36 -30.19
CA ASP A 204 0.11 8.01 -30.93
C ASP A 204 0.62 8.60 -32.25
N LEU A 205 1.83 9.18 -32.23
CA LEU A 205 2.49 9.62 -33.45
C LEU A 205 2.74 8.44 -34.40
N GLN A 206 3.26 7.32 -33.89
CA GLN A 206 3.51 6.13 -34.69
C GLN A 206 2.23 5.60 -35.35
N ALA A 207 1.14 5.50 -34.57
CA ALA A 207 -0.16 5.06 -35.08
C ALA A 207 -0.74 6.04 -36.12
N THR A 208 -0.61 7.35 -35.88
CA THR A 208 -1.13 8.38 -36.80
C THR A 208 -0.34 8.46 -38.10
N ALA A 209 0.97 8.23 -38.02
CA ALA A 209 1.90 8.23 -39.14
C ALA A 209 1.86 6.95 -39.99
N GLU A 210 1.23 5.87 -39.51
CA GLU A 210 1.25 4.58 -40.18
C GLU A 210 0.71 4.68 -41.63
N GLY A 211 1.59 4.42 -42.60
CA GLY A 211 1.25 4.46 -44.03
C GLY A 211 1.08 5.85 -44.64
N LYS A 212 1.56 6.92 -43.97
CA LYS A 212 1.46 8.31 -44.44
C LYS A 212 2.84 8.95 -44.60
N ASP A 213 2.99 9.77 -45.64
CA ASP A 213 4.19 10.57 -45.89
C ASP A 213 4.06 12.02 -45.37
N HIS A 214 2.82 12.45 -45.05
CA HIS A 214 2.51 13.79 -44.56
C HIS A 214 1.40 13.72 -43.50
N LEU A 215 1.58 14.41 -42.37
CA LEU A 215 0.73 14.32 -41.18
C LEU A 215 0.02 15.65 -40.91
N THR A 216 -1.30 15.67 -41.05
CA THR A 216 -2.15 16.85 -40.87
C THR A 216 -2.94 16.81 -39.55
N VAL A 217 -3.56 17.93 -39.17
CA VAL A 217 -4.38 18.00 -37.94
C VAL A 217 -5.60 17.09 -37.99
N GLU A 218 -6.14 16.85 -39.20
CA GLU A 218 -7.31 15.97 -39.41
C GLU A 218 -6.96 14.50 -39.25
N ASP A 219 -5.70 14.14 -39.47
CA ASP A 219 -5.19 12.78 -39.28
C ASP A 219 -5.09 12.39 -37.81
N VAL A 220 -4.94 13.37 -36.93
CA VAL A 220 -4.88 13.19 -35.48
C VAL A 220 -6.30 12.93 -34.97
N VAL A 221 -6.74 11.68 -35.13
CA VAL A 221 -7.91 11.14 -34.44
C VAL A 221 -7.48 10.77 -33.03
N THR A 222 -7.28 11.79 -32.20
CA THR A 222 -7.38 11.61 -30.75
C THR A 222 -8.86 11.32 -30.50
N GLY A 223 -9.24 10.04 -30.48
CA GLY A 223 -10.34 9.69 -29.59
C GLY A 223 -9.93 10.25 -28.24
N ASP A 224 -10.77 11.06 -27.61
CA ASP A 224 -10.51 11.61 -26.28
C ASP A 224 -9.98 10.45 -25.43
N ARG A 225 -8.66 10.44 -25.22
CA ARG A 225 -8.07 9.48 -24.31
C ARG A 225 -8.53 10.01 -22.97
N ASP A 226 -9.29 9.19 -22.26
CA ASP A 226 -9.56 9.37 -20.84
C ASP A 226 -8.21 9.49 -20.15
N THR A 227 -7.68 10.71 -20.08
CA THR A 227 -6.67 11.06 -19.09
C THR A 227 -7.43 11.00 -17.80
N THR A 228 -7.20 9.94 -17.04
CA THR A 228 -7.94 9.74 -15.81
C THR A 228 -7.79 10.98 -14.96
N ALA A 229 -8.92 11.63 -14.65
CA ALA A 229 -8.91 12.89 -13.92
C ALA A 229 -8.27 12.62 -12.56
N GLY A 230 -7.13 13.27 -12.28
CA GLY A 230 -6.48 13.14 -10.98
C GLY A 230 -7.48 13.53 -9.88
N ILE A 231 -7.44 12.83 -8.75
CA ILE A 231 -8.45 12.99 -7.69
C ILE A 231 -8.69 14.45 -7.25
N PHE A 232 -7.66 15.31 -7.26
CA PHE A 232 -7.83 16.72 -6.93
C PHE A 232 -8.62 17.52 -7.97
N THR A 233 -8.51 17.17 -9.25
CA THR A 233 -9.34 17.72 -10.32
C THR A 233 -10.79 17.32 -10.13
N VAL A 234 -11.03 16.05 -9.77
CA VAL A 234 -12.38 15.53 -9.48
C VAL A 234 -12.97 16.24 -8.25
N LEU A 235 -12.19 16.42 -7.20
CA LEU A 235 -12.60 17.16 -6.00
C LEU A 235 -12.89 18.64 -6.29
N ASP A 236 -12.12 19.29 -7.17
CA ASP A 236 -12.40 20.66 -7.59
C ASP A 236 -13.71 20.72 -8.40
N ALA A 237 -13.95 19.77 -9.31
CA ALA A 237 -15.20 19.68 -10.08
C ALA A 237 -16.43 19.48 -9.18
N ILE A 238 -16.32 18.60 -8.18
CA ILE A 238 -17.42 18.30 -7.25
C ILE A 238 -17.64 19.45 -6.26
N LEU A 239 -16.57 19.99 -5.65
CA LEU A 239 -16.67 20.89 -4.49
C LEU A 239 -16.57 22.39 -4.84
N LYS A 240 -16.00 22.78 -5.99
CA LYS A 240 -15.64 24.19 -6.24
C LYS A 240 -16.15 24.80 -7.52
N GLU A 241 -15.97 24.09 -8.63
CA GLU A 241 -16.01 24.67 -9.98
C GLU A 241 -17.36 25.30 -10.37
N GLU A 242 -17.34 26.23 -11.34
CA GLU A 242 -18.52 26.80 -12.02
C GLU A 242 -19.33 25.74 -12.80
N GLU A 243 -18.78 24.54 -12.89
CA GLU A 243 -19.32 23.37 -13.57
C GLU A 243 -20.63 22.88 -12.95
N SER A 244 -21.55 22.47 -13.83
CA SER A 244 -22.85 21.96 -13.43
C SER A 244 -22.72 20.62 -12.71
N ALA A 245 -23.75 20.20 -11.98
CA ALA A 245 -23.78 18.86 -11.38
C ALA A 245 -23.58 17.73 -12.42
N GLN A 246 -23.91 17.99 -13.70
CA GLN A 246 -23.69 17.05 -14.80
C GLN A 246 -22.21 16.98 -15.21
N ASP A 247 -21.50 18.11 -15.20
CA ASP A 247 -20.09 18.18 -15.55
C ASP A 247 -19.25 17.49 -14.47
N ALA A 248 -19.55 17.76 -13.18
CA ALA A 248 -18.94 17.06 -12.05
C ALA A 248 -19.16 15.54 -12.12
N LEU A 249 -20.33 15.09 -12.59
CA LEU A 249 -20.60 13.68 -12.81
C LEU A 249 -19.75 13.09 -13.92
N HIS A 250 -19.57 13.82 -15.02
CA HIS A 250 -18.74 13.36 -16.15
C HIS A 250 -17.29 13.21 -15.71
N VAL A 251 -16.73 14.22 -15.05
CA VAL A 251 -15.36 14.21 -14.51
C VAL A 251 -15.17 13.06 -13.50
N ALA A 252 -16.19 12.73 -12.71
CA ALA A 252 -16.13 11.62 -11.77
C ALA A 252 -16.16 10.23 -12.45
N TYR A 253 -16.83 10.07 -13.60
CA TYR A 253 -16.77 8.84 -14.38
C TYR A 253 -15.41 8.64 -15.05
N ASP A 254 -14.71 9.75 -15.33
CA ASP A 254 -13.39 9.76 -15.94
C ASP A 254 -12.27 9.71 -14.89
N ALA A 255 -12.59 9.50 -13.60
CA ALA A 255 -11.64 9.46 -12.48
C ALA A 255 -11.03 8.06 -12.26
N ASP A 256 -9.76 8.00 -11.80
CA ASP A 256 -9.05 6.73 -11.52
C ASP A 256 -9.32 6.20 -10.11
N GLU A 257 -10.53 6.46 -9.62
CA GLU A 257 -10.89 6.20 -8.23
C GLU A 257 -12.20 5.43 -8.21
N THR A 258 -12.26 4.42 -7.35
CA THR A 258 -13.51 3.67 -7.20
C THR A 258 -14.59 4.57 -6.58
N PRO A 259 -15.88 4.31 -6.82
CA PRO A 259 -16.95 5.09 -6.19
C PRO A 259 -16.88 5.07 -4.66
N ASP A 260 -16.32 4.00 -4.07
CA ASP A 260 -16.08 3.89 -2.63
C ASP A 260 -14.99 4.86 -2.17
N ASP A 261 -13.83 4.83 -2.82
CA ASP A 261 -12.72 5.75 -2.54
C ASP A 261 -13.12 7.21 -2.76
N LEU A 262 -13.83 7.50 -3.85
CA LEU A 262 -14.34 8.84 -4.15
C LEU A 262 -15.30 9.34 -3.07
N THR A 263 -16.15 8.44 -2.53
CA THR A 263 -17.06 8.77 -1.43
C THR A 263 -16.29 9.23 -0.20
N ALA A 264 -15.25 8.48 0.19
CA ALA A 264 -14.42 8.81 1.34
C ALA A 264 -13.57 10.08 1.12
N TRP A 265 -13.08 10.31 -0.10
CA TRP A 265 -12.43 11.57 -0.47
C TRP A 265 -13.38 12.76 -0.30
N VAL A 266 -14.60 12.67 -0.84
CA VAL A 266 -15.56 13.77 -0.74
C VAL A 266 -15.99 14.00 0.71
N GLU A 267 -16.25 12.95 1.48
CA GLU A 267 -16.59 13.03 2.91
C GLU A 267 -15.53 13.78 3.74
N ASP A 268 -14.25 13.42 3.58
CA ASP A 268 -13.15 14.04 4.33
C ASP A 268 -12.93 15.51 3.95
N LYS A 269 -13.20 15.87 2.69
CA LYS A 269 -12.87 17.21 2.16
C LYS A 269 -14.04 18.18 2.12
N VAL A 270 -15.30 17.74 2.16
CA VAL A 270 -16.47 18.61 1.98
C VAL A 270 -16.50 19.78 2.95
N MET A 271 -16.18 19.54 4.23
CA MET A 271 -16.17 20.59 5.27
C MET A 271 -15.03 21.60 5.12
N LYS A 272 -14.05 21.35 4.24
CA LYS A 272 -13.00 22.31 3.92
C LYS A 272 -13.46 23.38 2.95
N VAL A 273 -14.56 23.14 2.24
CA VAL A 273 -15.06 24.01 1.16
C VAL A 273 -16.44 24.54 1.50
N TYR A 274 -17.37 23.66 1.86
CA TYR A 274 -18.77 24.01 2.09
C TYR A 274 -18.98 24.67 3.44
N ASP A 275 -19.96 25.57 3.51
CA ASP A 275 -20.46 26.07 4.78
C ASP A 275 -21.34 25.01 5.49
N PRO A 276 -21.69 25.19 6.78
CA PRO A 276 -22.47 24.20 7.52
C PRO A 276 -23.83 23.83 6.89
N GLU A 277 -24.52 24.75 6.24
CA GLU A 277 -25.84 24.50 5.65
C GLU A 277 -25.73 23.67 4.36
N GLU A 278 -24.76 23.99 3.51
CA GLU A 278 -24.40 23.19 2.34
C GLU A 278 -23.88 21.81 2.72
N THR A 279 -23.03 21.76 3.74
CA THR A 279 -22.46 20.51 4.26
C THR A 279 -23.57 19.55 4.68
N VAL A 280 -24.61 20.02 5.39
CA VAL A 280 -25.74 19.17 5.77
C VAL A 280 -26.42 18.55 4.55
N ARG A 281 -26.67 19.33 3.50
CA ARG A 281 -27.27 18.83 2.25
C ARG A 281 -26.34 17.85 1.53
N ALA A 282 -25.04 18.15 1.47
CA ALA A 282 -24.04 17.26 0.89
C ALA A 282 -24.02 15.90 1.61
N TYR A 283 -24.09 15.90 2.94
CA TYR A 283 -24.13 14.69 3.74
C TYR A 283 -25.40 13.84 3.52
N GLU A 284 -26.53 14.43 3.12
CA GLU A 284 -27.71 13.64 2.71
C GLU A 284 -27.42 12.78 1.47
N PHE A 285 -26.65 13.32 0.51
CA PHE A 285 -26.22 12.59 -0.68
C PHE A 285 -25.11 11.58 -0.36
N ILE A 286 -24.10 11.96 0.43
CA ILE A 286 -23.03 11.05 0.86
C ILE A 286 -23.62 9.86 1.63
N ALA A 287 -24.55 10.10 2.56
CA ALA A 287 -25.24 9.03 3.29
C ALA A 287 -26.14 8.16 2.39
N ASN A 288 -26.60 8.68 1.25
CA ASN A 288 -27.29 7.86 0.26
C ASN A 288 -26.32 7.03 -0.59
N ALA A 289 -25.16 7.58 -0.93
CA ALA A 289 -24.08 6.86 -1.61
C ALA A 289 -23.60 5.66 -0.77
N ASP A 290 -23.37 5.86 0.53
CA ASP A 290 -23.01 4.80 1.49
C ASP A 290 -24.07 3.67 1.53
N ARG A 291 -25.36 4.02 1.53
CA ARG A 291 -26.44 3.01 1.45
C ARG A 291 -26.42 2.20 0.16
N TRP A 292 -26.00 2.80 -0.96
CA TRP A 292 -25.82 2.08 -2.23
C TRP A 292 -24.56 1.23 -2.23
N LEU A 293 -23.46 1.71 -1.64
CA LEU A 293 -22.25 0.93 -1.42
C LEU A 293 -22.53 -0.33 -0.59
N GLY A 294 -23.30 -0.19 0.50
CA GLY A 294 -23.73 -1.34 1.31
C GLY A 294 -24.55 -2.37 0.52
N ARG A 295 -25.34 -1.93 -0.47
CA ARG A 295 -26.05 -2.85 -1.39
C ARG A 295 -25.09 -3.56 -2.34
N VAL A 296 -24.14 -2.83 -2.92
CA VAL A 296 -23.10 -3.41 -3.79
C VAL A 296 -22.35 -4.48 -3.03
N GLN A 297 -21.90 -4.20 -1.81
CA GLN A 297 -21.17 -5.16 -0.98
C GLN A 297 -22.03 -6.39 -0.64
N ALA A 298 -23.32 -6.19 -0.30
CA ALA A 298 -24.22 -7.28 0.07
C ALA A 298 -24.60 -8.19 -1.11
N THR A 299 -24.74 -7.65 -2.32
CA THR A 299 -25.19 -8.41 -3.50
C THR A 299 -24.08 -8.74 -4.48
N GLN A 300 -22.89 -8.16 -4.32
CA GLN A 300 -21.79 -8.16 -5.31
C GLN A 300 -22.22 -7.66 -6.70
N ASP A 301 -23.27 -6.82 -6.75
CA ASP A 301 -23.78 -6.23 -7.99
C ASP A 301 -23.19 -4.82 -8.18
N TYR A 302 -22.10 -4.77 -8.94
CA TYR A 302 -21.39 -3.53 -9.25
C TYR A 302 -22.17 -2.59 -10.18
N SER A 303 -23.31 -3.01 -10.76
CA SER A 303 -24.14 -2.10 -11.55
C SER A 303 -24.73 -0.96 -10.71
N TYR A 304 -24.79 -1.13 -9.39
CA TYR A 304 -25.24 -0.10 -8.46
C TYR A 304 -24.23 1.02 -8.22
N TRP A 305 -22.98 0.88 -8.65
CA TRP A 305 -21.97 1.94 -8.57
C TRP A 305 -22.37 3.22 -9.31
N ARG A 306 -23.20 3.13 -10.35
CA ARG A 306 -23.77 4.32 -10.99
C ARG A 306 -24.54 5.19 -9.99
N TYR A 307 -25.27 4.58 -9.06
CA TYR A 307 -26.04 5.31 -8.06
C TYR A 307 -25.15 5.90 -6.97
N VAL A 308 -24.05 5.24 -6.63
CA VAL A 308 -23.04 5.80 -5.71
C VAL A 308 -22.45 7.07 -6.31
N THR A 309 -21.95 6.95 -7.54
CA THR A 309 -21.30 8.04 -8.28
C THR A 309 -22.26 9.21 -8.51
N ASP A 310 -23.51 8.95 -8.90
CA ASP A 310 -24.54 9.99 -9.04
C ASP A 310 -24.75 10.80 -7.75
N ASN A 311 -24.74 10.13 -6.59
CA ASN A 311 -24.95 10.83 -5.31
C ASN A 311 -23.71 11.62 -4.90
N VAL A 312 -22.53 11.02 -4.99
CA VAL A 312 -21.28 11.64 -4.51
C VAL A 312 -20.75 12.72 -5.43
N ALA A 313 -20.92 12.58 -6.74
CA ALA A 313 -20.51 13.61 -7.69
C ALA A 313 -21.62 14.63 -7.92
N ALA A 314 -22.69 14.24 -8.62
CA ALA A 314 -23.76 15.18 -9.00
C ALA A 314 -24.55 15.68 -7.78
N GLY A 315 -24.88 14.80 -6.84
CA GLY A 315 -25.65 15.16 -5.65
C GLY A 315 -24.93 16.16 -4.74
N VAL A 316 -23.66 15.89 -4.43
CA VAL A 316 -22.83 16.81 -3.63
C VAL A 316 -22.58 18.12 -4.38
N ALA A 317 -22.29 18.09 -5.67
CA ALA A 317 -22.14 19.30 -6.47
C ALA A 317 -23.44 20.13 -6.54
N ALA A 318 -24.61 19.48 -6.55
CA ALA A 318 -25.92 20.14 -6.55
C ALA A 318 -26.31 20.75 -5.19
N SER A 319 -25.59 20.42 -4.11
CA SER A 319 -25.88 20.95 -2.76
C SER A 319 -25.36 22.37 -2.52
N ARG A 320 -24.51 22.88 -3.42
CA ARG A 320 -23.89 24.21 -3.39
C ARG A 320 -24.91 25.32 -3.64
N ASP A 321 -24.81 26.41 -2.89
CA ASP A 321 -25.57 27.65 -3.11
C ASP A 321 -24.81 28.64 -4.02
N GLY A 322 -23.52 28.41 -4.27
CA GLY A 322 -22.67 29.24 -5.11
C GLY A 322 -21.38 28.55 -5.56
N THR A 323 -20.49 29.33 -6.17
CA THR A 323 -19.20 28.84 -6.67
C THR A 323 -18.08 29.20 -5.72
N TYR A 324 -17.18 28.25 -5.47
CA TYR A 324 -16.11 28.40 -4.50
C TYR A 324 -14.77 28.53 -5.22
N GLY A 325 -14.30 29.76 -5.37
CA GLY A 325 -12.98 30.03 -5.92
C GLY A 325 -11.87 29.95 -4.87
N GLY A 326 -10.63 29.75 -5.33
CA GLY A 326 -9.43 29.84 -4.49
C GLY A 326 -8.72 28.51 -4.27
N TRP A 327 -7.49 28.60 -3.80
CA TRP A 327 -6.66 27.44 -3.54
C TRP A 327 -7.07 26.78 -2.21
N THR A 328 -7.44 25.50 -2.26
CA THR A 328 -7.75 24.69 -1.07
C THR A 328 -6.73 23.57 -0.94
N GLN A 329 -6.13 23.46 0.24
CA GLN A 329 -5.25 22.34 0.55
C GLN A 329 -6.08 21.13 0.99
N TYR A 330 -6.38 20.23 0.05
CA TYR A 330 -7.10 19.00 0.37
C TYR A 330 -6.30 18.06 1.29
N GLY A 331 -4.97 18.11 1.25
CA GLY A 331 -4.11 17.23 2.05
C GLY A 331 -4.03 15.82 1.45
N GLY A 332 -3.56 14.86 2.23
CA GLY A 332 -3.34 13.48 1.76
C GLY A 332 -4.62 12.65 1.61
N ARG A 333 -4.42 11.40 1.17
CA ARG A 333 -5.47 10.38 1.04
C ARG A 333 -6.21 10.19 2.38
N PRO A 334 -7.55 10.16 2.38
CA PRO A 334 -8.33 9.83 3.56
C PRO A 334 -7.97 8.43 4.04
N GLN A 335 -8.23 8.19 5.32
CA GLN A 335 -8.12 6.85 5.88
C GLN A 335 -9.31 6.02 5.42
N MET A 336 -9.18 5.34 4.27
CA MET A 336 -10.27 4.59 3.62
C MET A 336 -10.71 3.35 4.39
N TRP A 337 -9.79 2.76 5.14
CA TRP A 337 -10.04 1.58 5.95
C TRP A 337 -9.77 1.94 7.40
N PRO A 338 -10.63 1.52 8.36
CA PRO A 338 -10.23 1.49 9.76
C PRO A 338 -8.92 0.73 9.78
N SER A 339 -7.84 1.36 10.24
CA SER A 339 -6.66 0.58 10.58
C SER A 339 -7.13 -0.34 11.70
N SER A 340 -7.29 -1.64 11.41
CA SER A 340 -7.22 -2.64 12.46
C SER A 340 -5.80 -2.56 12.98
N ASP A 341 -5.63 -1.70 13.97
CA ASP A 341 -4.43 -1.69 14.75
C ASP A 341 -4.37 -3.07 15.39
N ALA A 342 -3.47 -3.93 14.90
CA ALA A 342 -3.40 -5.33 15.29
C ALA A 342 -3.26 -5.46 16.82
N THR A 343 -2.60 -4.48 17.44
CA THR A 343 -2.47 -4.31 18.89
C THR A 343 -3.85 -4.04 19.52
N ILE A 344 -4.67 -3.15 18.97
CA ILE A 344 -6.05 -2.92 19.45
C ILE A 344 -6.95 -4.15 19.27
N ASP A 345 -6.79 -4.91 18.18
CA ASP A 345 -7.50 -6.17 17.96
C ASP A 345 -7.13 -7.21 19.03
N GLU A 346 -5.84 -7.31 19.39
CA GLU A 346 -5.34 -8.17 20.45
C GLU A 346 -5.83 -7.74 21.84
N ILE A 347 -5.76 -6.44 22.16
CA ILE A 347 -6.33 -5.86 23.39
C ILE A 347 -7.82 -6.19 23.50
N CYS A 348 -8.59 -5.98 22.43
CA CYS A 348 -10.02 -6.30 22.42
C CYS A 348 -10.27 -7.79 22.65
N ARG A 349 -9.39 -8.68 22.15
CA ARG A 349 -9.46 -10.12 22.37
C ARG A 349 -9.21 -10.46 23.85
N LYS A 350 -8.17 -9.88 24.46
CA LYS A 350 -7.86 -10.06 25.90
C LYS A 350 -9.04 -9.58 26.77
N ILE A 351 -9.58 -8.40 26.49
CA ILE A 351 -10.77 -7.86 27.17
C ILE A 351 -11.99 -8.78 27.00
N ALA A 352 -12.22 -9.28 25.78
CA ALA A 352 -13.33 -10.17 25.49
C ALA A 352 -13.25 -11.50 26.27
N VAL A 353 -12.05 -12.10 26.35
CA VAL A 353 -11.80 -13.34 27.09
C VAL A 353 -11.99 -13.14 28.59
N SER A 354 -11.36 -12.13 29.19
CA SER A 354 -11.49 -11.87 30.64
C SER A 354 -12.87 -11.34 31.04
N GLY A 355 -13.59 -10.69 30.12
CA GLY A 355 -14.91 -10.12 30.36
C GLY A 355 -16.08 -11.04 30.01
N GLY A 356 -15.85 -12.14 29.29
CA GLY A 356 -16.91 -13.03 28.80
C GLY A 356 -17.87 -12.36 27.80
N LEU A 357 -17.34 -11.51 26.94
CA LEU A 357 -18.10 -10.67 25.99
C LEU A 357 -17.53 -10.76 24.57
N SER A 358 -18.28 -10.27 23.58
CA SER A 358 -17.82 -10.30 22.19
C SER A 358 -16.68 -9.31 21.94
N ILE A 359 -15.82 -9.57 20.95
CA ILE A 359 -14.74 -8.63 20.55
C ILE A 359 -15.32 -7.27 20.15
N GLU A 360 -16.50 -7.25 19.51
CA GLU A 360 -17.17 -5.99 19.14
C GLU A 360 -17.64 -5.21 20.38
N THR A 361 -18.21 -5.90 21.37
CA THR A 361 -18.61 -5.28 22.65
C THR A 361 -17.39 -4.75 23.39
N ALA A 362 -16.29 -5.52 23.45
CA ALA A 362 -15.03 -5.07 24.03
C ALA A 362 -14.54 -3.77 23.36
N ARG A 363 -14.57 -3.71 22.02
CA ARG A 363 -14.12 -2.55 21.24
C ARG A 363 -14.98 -1.32 21.43
N ARG A 364 -16.31 -1.47 21.39
CA ARG A 364 -17.24 -0.32 21.37
C ARG A 364 -17.62 0.16 22.75
N GLU A 365 -17.75 -0.76 23.72
CA GLU A 365 -18.37 -0.48 25.01
C GLU A 365 -17.41 -0.56 26.20
N VAL A 366 -16.23 -1.17 26.04
CA VAL A 366 -15.28 -1.33 27.15
C VAL A 366 -14.02 -0.51 26.91
N LEU A 367 -13.34 -0.72 25.78
CA LEU A 367 -12.04 -0.13 25.49
C LEU A 367 -11.99 1.41 25.57
N PRO A 368 -12.97 2.19 25.05
CA PRO A 368 -12.92 3.65 25.14
C PRO A 368 -12.98 4.15 26.59
N PHE A 369 -13.77 3.49 27.43
CA PHE A 369 -13.90 3.84 28.85
C PHE A 369 -12.67 3.39 29.63
N LEU A 370 -12.13 2.21 29.32
CA LEU A 370 -10.90 1.71 29.91
C LEU A 370 -9.73 2.68 29.64
N SER A 371 -9.56 3.07 28.36
CA SER A 371 -8.56 4.05 27.93
C SER A 371 -8.70 5.38 28.65
N ALA A 372 -9.94 5.87 28.81
CA ALA A 372 -10.19 7.10 29.57
C ALA A 372 -9.87 6.96 31.07
N MET A 373 -10.15 5.78 31.65
CA MET A 373 -9.91 5.50 33.08
C MET A 373 -8.43 5.37 33.43
N ILE A 374 -7.61 4.87 32.50
CA ILE A 374 -6.17 4.65 32.71
C ILE A 374 -5.29 5.62 31.92
N HIS A 375 -5.85 6.70 31.39
CA HIS A 375 -5.13 7.67 30.56
C HIS A 375 -3.86 8.19 31.25
N HIS A 376 -2.72 8.12 30.53
CA HIS A 376 -1.37 8.38 31.07
C HIS A 376 -1.01 7.56 32.32
N CYS A 377 -1.55 6.35 32.44
CA CYS A 377 -1.41 5.45 33.58
C CYS A 377 -1.79 6.15 34.91
N LYS A 378 -2.95 6.79 34.93
CA LYS A 378 -3.51 7.42 36.14
C LYS A 378 -4.96 7.00 36.30
N PRO A 379 -5.39 6.54 37.49
CA PRO A 379 -4.60 6.32 38.71
C PRO A 379 -3.76 5.02 38.66
N ARG A 380 -2.56 5.02 39.27
CA ARG A 380 -1.59 3.91 39.16
C ARG A 380 -2.16 2.58 39.67
N GLU A 381 -2.75 2.58 40.86
CA GLU A 381 -3.31 1.38 41.50
C GLU A 381 -4.39 0.72 40.63
N LEU A 382 -5.31 1.52 40.07
CA LEU A 382 -6.29 1.03 39.11
C LEU A 382 -5.64 0.52 37.82
N THR A 383 -4.59 1.20 37.35
CA THR A 383 -3.89 0.80 36.12
C THR A 383 -3.21 -0.57 36.32
N VAL A 384 -2.57 -0.80 37.47
CA VAL A 384 -1.95 -2.09 37.82
C VAL A 384 -3.02 -3.18 37.87
N ALA A 385 -4.13 -2.96 38.57
CA ALA A 385 -5.21 -3.95 38.66
C ALA A 385 -5.84 -4.28 37.29
N VAL A 386 -6.05 -3.27 36.44
CA VAL A 386 -6.55 -3.45 35.07
C VAL A 386 -5.55 -4.23 34.20
N THR A 387 -4.27 -3.91 34.31
CA THR A 387 -3.17 -4.57 33.57
C THR A 387 -3.03 -6.03 33.98
N ALA A 388 -3.16 -6.31 35.29
CA ALA A 388 -3.16 -7.68 35.82
C ALA A 388 -4.36 -8.47 35.31
N TYR A 389 -5.57 -7.92 35.44
CA TYR A 389 -6.83 -8.59 35.10
C TYR A 389 -6.97 -8.93 33.61
N PHE A 390 -6.55 -8.03 32.72
CA PHE A 390 -6.63 -8.23 31.27
C PHE A 390 -5.35 -8.78 30.64
N GLU A 391 -4.33 -9.08 31.45
CA GLU A 391 -3.04 -9.60 30.97
C GLU A 391 -2.38 -8.72 29.89
N PHE A 392 -2.41 -7.41 30.12
CA PHE A 392 -1.77 -6.45 29.23
C PHE A 392 -0.25 -6.50 29.38
N ASP A 393 0.45 -6.51 28.25
CA ASP A 393 1.89 -6.30 28.16
C ASP A 393 2.22 -4.79 28.03
N GLU A 394 3.50 -4.45 27.86
CA GLU A 394 3.95 -3.07 27.72
C GLU A 394 3.36 -2.38 26.48
N GLU A 395 3.17 -3.11 25.38
CA GLU A 395 2.65 -2.59 24.12
C GLU A 395 1.15 -2.31 24.25
N ASP A 396 0.41 -3.26 24.82
CA ASP A 396 -1.01 -3.13 25.12
C ASP A 396 -1.27 -1.93 26.04
N LEU A 397 -0.55 -1.84 27.15
CA LEU A 397 -0.77 -0.78 28.13
C LEU A 397 -0.40 0.60 27.56
N ALA A 398 0.63 0.68 26.72
CA ALA A 398 0.99 1.90 26.03
C ALA A 398 -0.13 2.35 25.07
N ALA A 399 -0.64 1.43 24.25
CA ALA A 399 -1.72 1.68 23.30
C ALA A 399 -3.03 2.11 23.99
N VAL A 400 -3.43 1.43 25.08
CA VAL A 400 -4.67 1.76 25.80
C VAL A 400 -4.53 3.05 26.61
N SER A 401 -3.39 3.29 27.26
CA SER A 401 -3.22 4.46 28.14
C SER A 401 -2.86 5.75 27.40
N GLY A 402 -2.51 5.67 26.11
CA GLY A 402 -1.99 6.80 25.33
C GLY A 402 -0.62 7.27 25.82
N SER A 403 0.14 6.39 26.47
CA SER A 403 1.52 6.64 26.91
C SER A 403 2.49 6.03 25.90
N GLY A 404 3.68 6.62 25.71
CA GLY A 404 4.67 6.01 24.82
C GLY A 404 5.20 4.68 25.36
N GLU A 405 5.35 3.69 24.46
CA GLU A 405 5.76 2.30 24.71
C GLU A 405 7.01 2.18 25.59
N SER A 406 7.95 3.12 25.51
CA SER A 406 9.24 3.06 26.20
C SER A 406 9.33 3.90 27.49
N THR A 407 8.24 4.09 28.22
CA THR A 407 8.25 4.89 29.46
C THR A 407 8.54 3.99 30.66
N ASN A 408 9.55 4.31 31.50
CA ASN A 408 9.82 3.62 32.78
C ASN A 408 8.58 3.44 33.68
N LYS A 409 7.56 4.28 33.46
CA LYS A 409 6.28 4.23 34.16
C LYS A 409 5.39 3.05 33.70
N VAL A 410 5.38 2.73 32.41
CA VAL A 410 4.62 1.60 31.83
C VAL A 410 5.26 0.29 32.28
N GLN A 411 6.58 0.18 32.13
CA GLN A 411 7.38 -0.95 32.62
C GLN A 411 7.10 -1.26 34.09
N GLY A 412 7.28 -0.26 34.96
CA GLY A 412 7.03 -0.44 36.39
C GLY A 412 5.55 -0.59 36.78
N ILE A 413 4.59 -0.58 35.85
CA ILE A 413 3.19 -0.95 36.12
C ILE A 413 2.91 -2.38 35.65
N VAL A 414 3.52 -2.81 34.55
CA VAL A 414 3.46 -4.20 34.08
C VAL A 414 4.17 -5.13 35.08
N GLU A 415 5.34 -4.72 35.60
CA GLU A 415 6.04 -5.45 36.67
C GLU A 415 5.18 -5.58 37.94
N ASP A 416 4.60 -4.47 38.42
CA ASP A 416 3.68 -4.47 39.58
C ASP A 416 2.46 -5.38 39.33
N ALA A 417 1.99 -5.48 38.08
CA ALA A 417 0.84 -6.30 37.69
C ALA A 417 1.20 -7.80 37.59
N GLU A 418 2.43 -8.12 37.18
CA GLU A 418 2.96 -9.49 37.20
C GLU A 418 3.08 -10.01 38.62
N GLU A 419 3.64 -9.22 39.54
CA GLU A 419 3.75 -9.56 40.97
C GLU A 419 2.36 -9.79 41.57
N LEU A 420 1.37 -8.94 41.25
CA LEU A 420 0.00 -9.11 41.72
C LEU A 420 -0.65 -10.42 41.24
N ARG A 421 -0.37 -10.84 39.99
CA ARG A 421 -0.86 -12.13 39.47
C ARG A 421 -0.18 -13.32 40.14
N GLU A 422 1.13 -13.23 40.40
CA GLU A 422 1.87 -14.27 41.11
C GLU A 422 1.33 -14.44 42.53
N ASP A 423 1.09 -13.35 43.26
CA ASP A 423 0.49 -13.36 44.59
C ASP A 423 -0.90 -14.00 44.59
N GLU A 424 -1.76 -13.64 43.62
CA GLU A 424 -3.10 -14.24 43.47
C GLU A 424 -3.03 -15.74 43.15
N LEU A 425 -2.10 -16.16 42.29
CA LEU A 425 -1.86 -17.56 41.96
C LEU A 425 -1.37 -18.36 43.18
N GLU A 426 -0.48 -17.79 43.99
CA GLU A 426 0.00 -18.41 45.23
C GLU A 426 -1.12 -18.55 46.27
N GLU A 427 -1.96 -17.52 46.43
CA GLU A 427 -3.13 -17.57 47.31
C GLU A 427 -4.13 -18.64 46.86
N HIS A 428 -4.38 -18.75 45.56
CA HIS A 428 -5.23 -19.79 44.98
C HIS A 428 -4.62 -21.21 45.07
N ALA A 429 -3.29 -21.34 45.03
CA ALA A 429 -2.58 -22.61 45.17
C ALA A 429 -2.47 -23.10 46.64
N GLY A 430 -2.55 -22.18 47.61
CA GLY A 430 -2.42 -22.43 49.05
C GLY A 430 -3.41 -23.41 49.69
N GLY A 431 -4.38 -23.94 48.93
CA GLY A 431 -5.32 -24.98 49.36
C GLY A 431 -5.17 -26.34 48.68
N ALA A 432 -4.36 -26.48 47.63
CA ALA A 432 -4.35 -27.69 46.78
C ALA A 432 -3.35 -28.78 47.24
N PHE A 433 -2.37 -28.45 48.07
CA PHE A 433 -1.31 -29.38 48.51
C PHE A 433 -1.26 -29.65 50.02
N ALA A 434 -2.21 -29.11 50.81
CA ALA A 434 -2.32 -29.39 52.24
C ALA A 434 -3.15 -30.66 52.51
N GLY A 435 -2.72 -31.81 51.97
CA GLY A 435 -3.26 -33.13 52.29
C GLY A 435 -2.24 -33.93 53.09
N GLU A 436 -2.53 -34.16 54.37
CA GLU A 436 -1.74 -35.00 55.29
C GLU A 436 -1.43 -36.37 54.67
N LEU A 437 -0.14 -36.68 54.52
CA LEU A 437 0.33 -38.07 54.42
C LEU A 437 0.26 -38.67 55.83
N PRO A 438 -0.49 -39.76 56.08
CA PRO A 438 -0.50 -40.36 57.40
C PRO A 438 0.81 -41.10 57.67
N ASP A 439 1.44 -40.76 58.79
CA ASP A 439 2.61 -41.41 59.35
C ASP A 439 2.40 -42.93 59.48
N ARG A 440 3.37 -43.68 58.97
CA ARG A 440 3.40 -45.13 59.02
C ARG A 440 4.45 -45.56 60.04
N GLU A 441 4.06 -45.70 61.29
CA GLU A 441 4.80 -46.45 62.32
C GLU A 441 3.90 -47.56 62.89
N GLY A 442 4.49 -48.72 63.10
CA GLY A 442 3.85 -50.03 62.97
C GLY A 442 3.19 -50.63 64.20
N GLU A 443 2.35 -51.64 63.96
CA GLU A 443 2.21 -52.83 64.80
C GLU A 443 1.72 -54.02 63.94
N PRO A 444 2.21 -55.27 64.16
CA PRO A 444 1.90 -56.40 63.30
C PRO A 444 0.77 -57.30 63.83
N ALA A 445 0.01 -57.85 62.87
CA ALA A 445 -0.70 -59.13 62.87
C ALA A 445 -1.83 -59.40 63.89
N GLU A 446 -3.04 -59.61 63.37
CA GLU A 446 -3.81 -60.85 63.59
C GLU A 446 -4.87 -61.01 62.47
N ALA A 447 -4.98 -62.23 61.95
CA ALA A 447 -5.93 -62.64 60.92
C ALA A 447 -7.18 -63.26 61.54
N GLU A 448 -8.33 -63.13 60.89
CA GLU A 448 -9.25 -64.22 60.49
C GLU A 448 -10.51 -63.64 59.77
N PRO A 449 -11.21 -64.44 58.94
CA PRO A 449 -11.95 -64.00 57.78
C PRO A 449 -13.47 -63.93 57.98
N GLY A 450 -14.18 -63.29 57.06
CA GLY A 450 -15.65 -63.26 57.05
C GLY A 450 -16.22 -62.81 55.70
N ASP A 451 -16.90 -63.75 55.05
CA ASP A 451 -17.54 -63.72 53.72
C ASP A 451 -18.53 -62.58 53.47
N ALA A 452 -18.61 -62.11 52.21
CA ALA A 452 -19.69 -62.48 51.26
C ALA A 452 -19.76 -61.52 50.06
N GLU A 453 -19.67 -62.10 48.85
CA GLU A 453 -20.53 -61.92 47.64
C GLU A 453 -21.01 -60.49 47.28
N SER A 454 -20.99 -59.99 46.03
CA SER A 454 -20.91 -60.58 44.68
C SER A 454 -20.77 -59.45 43.63
N ASP A 455 -19.77 -59.60 42.75
CA ASP A 455 -19.66 -59.32 41.30
C ASP A 455 -20.38 -58.15 40.54
N PRO A 456 -19.84 -57.76 39.36
CA PRO A 456 -19.84 -56.41 38.81
C PRO A 456 -20.72 -56.23 37.57
N GLU A 457 -20.92 -54.99 37.12
CA GLU A 457 -21.21 -54.70 35.72
C GLU A 457 -20.17 -53.70 35.18
N ASP A 458 -19.53 -54.17 34.12
CA ASP A 458 -18.51 -53.59 33.27
C ASP A 458 -19.24 -53.07 32.02
N ASP A 459 -18.91 -51.87 31.55
CA ASP A 459 -19.06 -51.54 30.12
C ASP A 459 -18.16 -50.34 29.80
N ALA A 460 -16.98 -50.68 29.27
CA ALA A 460 -16.09 -49.79 28.56
C ALA A 460 -16.54 -49.67 27.09
N ALA A 461 -16.59 -48.44 26.58
CA ALA A 461 -16.62 -48.18 25.14
C ALA A 461 -15.75 -46.96 24.83
N GLU A 462 -14.61 -47.20 24.18
CA GLU A 462 -13.76 -46.20 23.53
C GLU A 462 -14.40 -45.71 22.22
N PRO A 463 -14.18 -44.46 21.79
CA PRO A 463 -14.44 -44.06 20.41
C PRO A 463 -13.16 -44.02 19.57
N GLU A 464 -13.21 -44.65 18.38
CA GLU A 464 -12.25 -44.52 17.28
C GLU A 464 -12.49 -43.23 16.45
N PRO A 465 -11.48 -42.75 15.67
CA PRO A 465 -11.53 -41.48 14.96
C PRO A 465 -12.18 -41.60 13.56
N GLU A 466 -12.92 -40.58 13.14
CA GLU A 466 -13.52 -40.50 11.79
C GLU A 466 -12.53 -39.92 10.76
N GLU A 467 -12.41 -40.63 9.63
CA GLU A 467 -11.77 -40.22 8.38
C GLU A 467 -12.74 -39.32 7.58
N GLU A 468 -12.29 -38.15 7.10
CA GLU A 468 -13.03 -37.34 6.13
C GLU A 468 -12.55 -37.65 4.70
N GLU A 469 -13.46 -38.16 3.88
CA GLU A 469 -13.28 -38.43 2.44
C GLU A 469 -13.33 -37.15 1.59
N GLU A 470 -12.41 -37.06 0.63
CA GLU A 470 -12.44 -36.13 -0.51
C GLU A 470 -13.64 -36.42 -1.42
N ALA A 471 -14.40 -35.38 -1.79
CA ALA A 471 -15.37 -35.43 -2.87
C ALA A 471 -15.06 -34.36 -3.94
N ASP A 472 -14.66 -34.89 -5.09
CA ASP A 472 -14.56 -34.30 -6.42
C ASP A 472 -15.91 -33.73 -6.89
N ASP A 473 -15.93 -32.51 -7.43
CA ASP A 473 -17.10 -31.99 -8.15
C ASP A 473 -16.68 -31.32 -9.47
N SER A 474 -16.95 -32.06 -10.54
CA SER A 474 -16.67 -31.73 -11.93
C SER A 474 -17.77 -30.87 -12.57
N GLN A 475 -17.33 -29.92 -13.41
CA GLN A 475 -18.01 -29.28 -14.54
C GLN A 475 -19.51 -29.57 -14.80
N ALA A 476 -20.31 -28.50 -14.83
CA ALA A 476 -21.42 -28.36 -15.79
C ALA A 476 -21.58 -26.90 -16.24
N GLY A 477 -21.45 -26.67 -17.55
CA GLY A 477 -21.68 -25.38 -18.19
C GLY A 477 -23.17 -25.09 -18.39
N LEU A 478 -23.53 -23.81 -18.30
CA LEU A 478 -24.85 -23.28 -18.61
C LEU A 478 -24.73 -22.31 -19.79
N SER A 479 -24.82 -22.88 -20.99
CA SER A 479 -25.35 -22.20 -22.16
C SER A 479 -26.87 -22.31 -22.12
N ASP A 480 -27.55 -21.24 -21.74
CA ASP A 480 -28.92 -20.87 -22.16
C ASP A 480 -29.38 -19.72 -21.27
N PHE A 481 -29.32 -18.48 -21.74
CA PHE A 481 -30.35 -17.49 -21.48
C PHE A 481 -30.29 -16.40 -22.56
N VAL A 482 -31.43 -16.26 -23.25
CA VAL A 482 -31.82 -15.20 -24.20
C VAL A 482 -32.08 -13.90 -23.46
#